data_AF-A0A078IWT9-F1
#
_entry.id   AF-A0A078IWT9-F1
#
_cell.length_a   1.000
_cell.length_b   1.000
_cell.length_c   1.000
_cell.angle_alpha   90.00
_cell.angle_beta   90.00
_cell.angle_gamma   90.00
#
_symmetry.space_group_name_H-M   'P 1'
#
loop_
_entity.id
_entity.type
_entity.pdbx_description
1 polymer ?
#
loop_
_entity_poly.entity_id
_entity_poly.type
_entity_poly.pdbx_seq_one_letter_code
_entity_poly.pdbx_strand_id
1 'polypeptide(L)'
;MGDMNEPFMRNQNAAVQARTKVQNRSNVLQLKLMGQSHPTGLTPNLLKLFEPRPPLEFQPPPDKRKCPPYTGMAQYVSHFAEHGDPEYAPPKPEVETAAQKRERIHKLRLEKGVEKAAEDLKNYYPNNDPNASGDPYKTLFVARLNYETSESKIKREFEAYGPIKQVCISHHSLTGSVRIFEMASRSHVSLCNMFDFTFRSLGF
;
A
#
# COMPACT_ATOMS: atom_id res chain seq x y z
N MET A 1 -37.83 -0.12 -28.17
CA MET A 1 -36.89 0.76 -28.89
C MET A 1 -35.72 -0.10 -29.35
N GLY A 2 -35.66 -0.45 -30.63
CA GLY A 2 -34.64 -1.34 -31.20
C GLY A 2 -33.72 -0.58 -32.15
N ASP A 3 -32.42 -0.81 -31.95
CA ASP A 3 -31.26 -0.30 -32.69
C ASP A 3 -31.33 -0.64 -34.19
N MET A 4 -31.02 0.32 -35.04
CA MET A 4 -30.86 0.16 -36.50
C MET A 4 -29.63 0.94 -36.97
N ASN A 5 -28.50 0.77 -36.29
CA ASN A 5 -27.19 0.97 -36.88
C ASN A 5 -26.69 -0.37 -37.46
N GLU A 6 -27.31 -0.82 -38.57
CA GLU A 6 -26.73 -1.88 -39.39
C GLU A 6 -25.87 -1.26 -40.51
N PRO A 7 -24.55 -1.45 -40.50
CA PRO A 7 -23.62 -0.85 -41.48
C PRO A 7 -23.65 -1.54 -42.86
N PHE A 8 -24.57 -2.49 -43.10
CA PHE A 8 -24.59 -3.35 -44.29
C PHE A 8 -25.51 -2.87 -45.42
N MET A 9 -26.11 -1.68 -45.32
CA MET A 9 -27.05 -1.15 -46.34
C MET A 9 -26.58 0.16 -47.01
N ARG A 10 -25.26 0.37 -47.18
CA ARG A 10 -24.74 1.49 -48.00
C ARG A 10 -24.15 0.96 -49.32
N ASN A 11 -24.91 1.22 -50.38
CA ASN A 11 -24.61 0.98 -51.79
C ASN A 11 -23.11 1.11 -52.14
N GLN A 12 -22.49 0.00 -52.59
CA GLN A 12 -21.06 -0.15 -52.82
C GLN A 12 -20.51 0.52 -54.10
N ASN A 13 -21.30 1.24 -54.90
CA ASN A 13 -20.86 1.72 -56.22
C ASN A 13 -20.99 3.24 -56.47
N ALA A 14 -20.98 4.09 -55.43
CA ALA A 14 -20.89 5.54 -55.60
C ALA A 14 -19.44 6.05 -55.48
N ALA A 15 -18.65 5.81 -56.52
CA ALA A 15 -17.31 6.37 -56.67
C ALA A 15 -17.37 7.91 -56.78
N VAL A 16 -17.05 8.63 -55.70
CA VAL A 16 -16.74 10.08 -55.76
C VAL A 16 -15.23 10.23 -55.74
N GLN A 17 -14.68 10.34 -56.94
CA GLN A 17 -13.28 10.67 -57.18
C GLN A 17 -12.94 11.99 -56.46
N ALA A 18 -12.03 11.94 -55.48
CA ALA A 18 -11.40 13.12 -54.92
C ALA A 18 -10.44 13.73 -55.97
N ARG A 19 -10.99 14.48 -56.92
CA ARG A 19 -10.19 15.38 -57.76
C ARG A 19 -9.74 16.54 -56.86
N THR A 20 -8.47 16.54 -56.47
CA THR A 20 -7.83 17.75 -55.97
C THR A 20 -7.92 18.80 -57.07
N LYS A 21 -8.71 19.86 -56.84
CA LYS A 21 -8.75 21.02 -57.73
C LYS A 21 -7.31 21.49 -57.85
N VAL A 22 -6.73 21.42 -59.05
CA VAL A 22 -5.38 21.91 -59.33
C VAL A 22 -5.37 23.37 -58.91
N GLN A 23 -4.83 23.66 -57.72
CA GLN A 23 -4.61 25.04 -57.34
C GLN A 23 -3.63 25.60 -58.38
N ASN A 24 -4.07 26.63 -59.09
CA ASN A 24 -3.28 27.28 -60.14
C ASN A 24 -1.87 27.52 -59.58
N ARG A 25 -0.85 26.93 -60.22
CA ARG A 25 0.54 27.01 -59.77
C ARG A 25 1.01 28.46 -59.59
N SER A 26 0.42 29.41 -60.32
CA SER A 26 0.62 30.85 -60.16
C SER A 26 0.23 31.35 -58.75
N ASN A 27 -0.91 30.92 -58.20
CA ASN A 27 -1.36 31.32 -56.86
C ASN A 27 -0.45 30.74 -55.77
N VAL A 28 -0.02 29.48 -55.92
CA VAL A 28 0.90 28.83 -54.97
C VAL A 28 2.29 29.47 -55.01
N LEU A 29 2.78 29.83 -56.21
CA LEU A 29 4.06 30.55 -56.37
C LEU A 29 3.99 31.98 -55.83
N GLN A 30 2.87 32.68 -56.02
CA GLN A 30 2.65 34.01 -55.41
C GLN A 30 2.64 33.96 -53.88
N LEU A 31 1.93 33.01 -53.26
CA LEU A 31 1.99 32.82 -51.80
C LEU A 31 3.41 32.49 -51.30
N LYS A 32 4.16 31.68 -52.06
CA LYS A 32 5.53 31.30 -51.71
C LYS A 32 6.54 32.44 -51.86
N LEU A 33 6.29 33.40 -52.76
CA LEU A 33 7.07 34.65 -52.87
C LEU A 33 6.70 35.65 -51.76
N MET A 34 5.42 35.74 -51.38
CA MET A 34 4.95 36.64 -50.32
C MET A 34 5.56 36.28 -48.95
N GLY A 35 5.73 34.98 -48.66
CA GLY A 35 6.36 34.47 -47.44
C GLY A 35 7.89 34.68 -47.33
N GLN A 36 8.55 35.28 -48.34
CA GLN A 36 10.01 35.51 -48.33
C GLN A 36 10.39 36.95 -47.91
N SER A 37 9.43 37.85 -47.72
CA SER A 37 9.70 39.28 -47.52
C SER A 37 9.99 39.68 -46.07
N HIS A 38 9.46 38.95 -45.08
CA HIS A 38 9.70 39.17 -43.65
C HIS A 38 9.61 37.87 -42.86
N PRO A 39 10.41 37.70 -41.78
CA PRO A 39 10.48 36.43 -41.03
C PRO A 39 9.16 36.04 -40.37
N THR A 40 8.24 36.99 -40.20
CA THR A 40 6.89 36.76 -39.67
C THR A 40 5.88 36.30 -40.73
N GLY A 41 6.25 36.28 -42.02
CA GLY A 41 5.38 35.88 -43.13
C GLY A 41 4.22 36.83 -43.42
N LEU A 42 4.18 38.01 -42.78
CA LEU A 42 3.15 39.03 -42.96
C LEU A 42 3.41 39.90 -44.19
N THR A 43 2.34 40.35 -44.84
CA THR A 43 2.42 41.26 -45.98
C THR A 43 2.88 42.66 -45.54
N PRO A 44 3.50 43.46 -46.42
CA PRO A 44 4.00 44.80 -46.08
C PRO A 44 2.92 45.75 -45.53
N ASN A 45 1.66 45.58 -45.91
CA ASN A 45 0.55 46.38 -45.37
C ASN A 45 0.23 46.01 -43.91
N LEU A 46 0.36 44.75 -43.54
CA LEU A 46 0.15 44.28 -42.17
C LEU A 46 1.33 44.63 -41.27
N LEU A 47 2.56 44.61 -41.79
CA LEU A 47 3.76 44.96 -41.03
C LEU A 47 3.75 46.39 -40.50
N LYS A 48 3.15 47.33 -41.24
CA LYS A 48 2.97 48.72 -40.79
C LYS A 48 2.15 48.85 -39.51
N LEU A 49 1.24 47.91 -39.25
CA LEU A 49 0.44 47.89 -38.02
C LEU A 49 1.26 47.48 -36.79
N PHE A 50 2.41 46.83 -37.01
CA PHE A 50 3.31 46.34 -35.96
C PHE A 50 4.59 47.16 -35.86
N GLU A 51 4.58 48.41 -36.37
CA GLU A 51 5.69 49.32 -36.16
C GLU A 51 5.92 49.53 -34.66
N PRO A 52 7.19 49.42 -34.19
CA PRO A 52 7.48 49.55 -32.78
C PRO A 52 7.11 50.94 -32.30
N ARG A 53 6.54 51.02 -31.09
CA ARG A 53 6.31 52.30 -30.42
C ARG A 53 7.67 53.00 -30.22
N PRO A 54 7.75 54.35 -30.30
CA PRO A 54 8.93 55.08 -29.88
C PRO A 54 9.42 54.62 -28.49
N PRO A 55 10.74 54.60 -28.25
CA PRO A 55 11.31 54.24 -26.95
C PRO A 55 10.65 55.02 -25.82
N LEU A 56 10.34 54.33 -24.72
CA LEU A 56 9.75 54.98 -23.55
C LEU A 56 10.76 55.95 -22.93
N GLU A 57 10.26 57.10 -22.47
CA GLU A 57 11.05 58.02 -21.67
C GLU A 57 11.46 57.34 -20.36
N PHE A 58 12.76 57.39 -20.04
CA PHE A 58 13.26 56.82 -18.80
C PHE A 58 12.76 57.66 -17.61
N GLN A 59 12.08 57.01 -16.68
CA GLN A 59 11.74 57.56 -15.37
C GLN A 59 12.52 56.79 -14.30
N PRO A 60 13.18 57.47 -13.34
CA PRO A 60 13.89 56.78 -12.28
C PRO A 60 12.91 55.96 -11.42
N PRO A 61 13.31 54.78 -10.93
CA PRO A 61 12.48 53.99 -10.01
C PRO A 61 12.09 54.80 -8.76
N PRO A 62 10.86 54.63 -8.22
CA PRO A 62 10.46 55.30 -7.00
C PRO A 62 11.31 54.82 -5.81
N ASP A 63 11.71 55.75 -4.94
CA ASP A 63 12.49 55.43 -3.74
C ASP A 63 11.71 54.51 -2.79
N LYS A 64 12.34 53.38 -2.42
CA LYS A 64 11.78 52.43 -1.45
C LYS A 64 11.88 53.02 -0.05
N ARG A 65 10.73 53.22 0.60
CA ARG A 65 10.67 53.64 2.01
C ARG A 65 11.07 52.48 2.92
N LYS A 66 11.78 52.78 4.01
CA LYS A 66 12.07 51.82 5.09
C LYS A 66 10.79 51.54 5.88
N CYS A 67 10.62 50.30 6.33
CA CYS A 67 9.57 49.96 7.29
C CYS A 67 9.77 50.74 8.60
N PRO A 68 8.69 51.07 9.32
CA PRO A 68 8.79 51.60 10.68
C PRO A 68 9.64 50.67 11.58
N PRO A 69 10.33 51.22 12.60
CA PRO A 69 11.09 50.40 13.55
C PRO A 69 10.14 49.48 14.35
N TYR A 70 10.66 48.33 14.79
CA TYR A 70 9.92 47.43 15.67
C TYR A 70 9.66 48.09 17.03
N THR A 71 8.41 48.01 17.50
CA THR A 71 7.99 48.43 18.84
C THR A 71 7.79 47.19 19.72
N GLY A 72 8.03 47.31 21.04
CA GLY A 72 7.79 46.24 21.99
C GLY A 72 6.30 46.01 22.28
N MET A 73 5.96 44.86 22.89
CA MET A 73 4.57 44.49 23.20
C MET A 73 4.07 45.03 24.55
N ALA A 74 4.92 45.74 25.32
CA ALA A 74 4.59 46.18 26.68
C ALA A 74 3.37 47.10 26.76
N GLN A 75 3.10 47.87 25.70
CA GLN A 75 1.94 48.77 25.61
C GLN A 75 0.60 48.01 25.67
N TYR A 76 0.59 46.71 25.34
CA TYR A 76 -0.63 45.92 25.26
C TYR A 76 -0.93 45.10 26.52
N VAL A 77 -0.01 45.06 27.49
CA VAL A 77 -0.17 44.27 28.72
C VAL A 77 -1.37 44.75 29.55
N SER A 78 -1.68 46.06 29.51
CA SER A 78 -2.86 46.65 30.17
C SER A 78 -4.19 46.25 29.53
N HIS A 79 -4.18 45.61 28.37
CA HIS A 79 -5.38 45.18 27.65
C HIS A 79 -5.66 43.67 27.77
N PHE A 80 -4.88 42.94 28.58
CA PHE A 80 -5.11 41.50 28.78
C PHE A 80 -6.27 41.28 29.76
N ALA A 81 -7.17 40.35 29.43
CA ALA A 81 -8.26 39.94 30.31
C ALA A 81 -7.70 39.32 31.59
N GLU A 82 -8.24 39.71 32.74
CA GLU A 82 -7.88 39.19 34.04
C GLU A 82 -8.75 38.00 34.44
N HIS A 83 -8.31 37.25 35.46
CA HIS A 83 -9.07 36.13 36.02
C HIS A 83 -10.41 36.61 36.62
N GLY A 84 -11.49 36.54 35.85
CA GLY A 84 -12.82 37.01 36.24
C GLY A 84 -13.58 37.68 35.11
N ASP A 85 -12.88 38.10 34.06
CA ASP A 85 -13.51 38.69 32.87
C ASP A 85 -14.19 37.62 32.01
N PRO A 86 -15.31 37.93 31.34
CA PRO A 86 -16.01 36.99 30.47
C PRO A 86 -15.16 36.54 29.27
N GLU A 87 -14.14 37.33 28.89
CA GLU A 87 -13.21 37.04 27.80
C GLU A 87 -11.97 36.26 28.25
N TYR A 88 -11.82 36.00 29.55
CA TYR A 88 -10.68 35.27 30.09
C TYR A 88 -10.70 33.79 29.67
N ALA A 89 -9.74 33.40 28.83
CA ALA A 89 -9.55 32.01 28.45
C ALA A 89 -8.61 31.31 29.45
N PRO A 90 -9.07 30.29 30.19
CA PRO A 90 -8.20 29.57 31.11
C PRO A 90 -7.07 28.85 30.35
N PRO A 91 -5.91 28.62 31.00
CA PRO A 91 -4.82 27.85 30.42
C PRO A 91 -5.33 26.49 29.93
N LYS A 92 -4.95 26.11 28.70
CA LYS A 92 -5.35 24.81 28.15
C LYS A 92 -4.78 23.70 29.04
N PRO A 93 -5.59 22.71 29.46
CA PRO A 93 -5.09 21.59 30.23
C PRO A 93 -4.06 20.82 29.40
N GLU A 94 -3.05 20.28 30.06
CA GLU A 94 -2.08 19.39 29.42
C GLU A 94 -2.80 18.10 29.00
N VAL A 95 -3.09 17.98 27.70
CA VAL A 95 -3.66 16.76 27.12
C VAL A 95 -2.54 15.87 26.66
N GLU A 96 -2.68 14.55 26.87
CA GLU A 96 -1.76 13.56 26.33
C GLU A 96 -1.53 13.81 24.84
N THR A 97 -0.26 13.87 24.44
CA THR A 97 0.09 13.84 23.02
C THR A 97 -0.37 12.52 22.40
N ALA A 98 -0.63 12.51 21.10
CA ALA A 98 -1.05 11.29 20.40
C ALA A 98 -0.05 10.13 20.57
N ALA A 99 1.25 10.43 20.78
CA ALA A 99 2.29 9.44 21.06
C ALA A 99 2.09 8.77 22.43
N GLN A 100 1.93 9.57 23.49
CA GLN A 100 1.68 9.08 24.86
C GLN A 100 0.41 8.20 24.93
N LYS A 101 -0.65 8.60 24.22
CA LYS A 101 -1.88 7.80 24.13
C LYS A 101 -1.64 6.43 23.47
N ARG A 102 -0.82 6.36 22.41
CA ARG A 102 -0.49 5.10 21.73
C ARG A 102 0.33 4.19 22.64
N GLU A 103 1.32 4.73 23.34
CA GLU A 103 2.15 3.99 24.29
C GLU A 103 1.31 3.40 25.43
N ARG A 104 0.38 4.20 25.98
CA ARG A 104 -0.58 3.75 27.00
C ARG A 104 -1.43 2.59 26.50
N ILE A 105 -2.00 2.69 25.30
CA ILE A 105 -2.83 1.63 24.72
C ILE A 105 -1.99 0.37 24.44
N HIS A 106 -0.77 0.53 23.94
CA HIS A 106 0.14 -0.59 23.67
C HIS A 106 0.47 -1.34 24.97
N LYS A 107 0.83 -0.62 26.03
CA LYS A 107 1.11 -1.20 27.35
C LYS A 107 -0.11 -1.96 27.89
N LEU A 108 -1.29 -1.35 27.85
CA LEU A 108 -2.54 -2.00 28.28
C LEU A 108 -2.86 -3.27 27.49
N ARG A 109 -2.59 -3.30 26.18
CA ARG A 109 -2.79 -4.51 25.35
C ARG A 109 -1.80 -5.61 25.71
N LEU A 110 -0.54 -5.25 25.97
CA LEU A 110 0.49 -6.18 26.36
C LEU A 110 0.17 -6.82 27.72
N GLU A 111 -0.22 -6.01 28.71
CA GLU A 111 -0.61 -6.47 30.04
C GLU A 111 -1.81 -7.44 29.97
N LYS A 112 -2.85 -7.09 29.22
CA LYS A 112 -3.99 -7.99 28.98
C LYS A 112 -3.59 -9.28 28.28
N GLY A 113 -2.63 -9.23 27.36
CA GLY A 113 -2.10 -10.41 26.68
C GLY A 113 -1.38 -11.34 27.66
N VAL A 114 -0.60 -10.77 28.59
CA VAL A 114 0.10 -11.53 29.64
C VAL A 114 -0.89 -12.16 30.61
N GLU A 115 -1.90 -11.41 31.05
CA GLU A 115 -2.95 -11.91 31.95
C GLU A 115 -3.69 -13.10 31.33
N LYS A 116 -4.14 -12.96 30.07
CA LYS A 116 -4.80 -14.04 29.34
C LYS A 116 -3.90 -15.27 29.20
N ALA A 117 -2.63 -15.09 28.84
CA ALA A 117 -1.70 -16.22 28.73
C ALA A 117 -1.48 -16.93 30.07
N ALA A 118 -1.49 -16.19 31.19
CA ALA A 118 -1.40 -16.76 32.53
C ALA A 118 -2.67 -17.53 32.93
N GLU A 119 -3.84 -17.05 32.54
CA GLU A 119 -5.11 -17.78 32.72
C GLU A 119 -5.14 -19.07 31.88
N ASP A 120 -4.77 -18.98 30.61
CA ASP A 120 -4.71 -20.13 29.69
C ASP A 120 -3.74 -21.20 30.23
N LEU A 121 -2.60 -20.80 30.81
CA LEU A 121 -1.65 -21.72 31.44
C LEU A 121 -2.24 -22.45 32.65
N LYS A 122 -3.05 -21.77 33.48
CA LYS A 122 -3.72 -22.40 34.64
C LYS A 122 -4.78 -23.42 34.22
N ASN A 123 -5.37 -23.22 33.04
CA ASN A 123 -6.40 -24.11 32.50
C ASN A 123 -5.80 -25.23 31.62
N TYR A 124 -4.50 -25.21 31.36
CA TYR A 124 -3.83 -26.19 30.50
C TYR A 124 -3.46 -27.47 31.27
N TYR A 125 -4.25 -28.53 31.07
CA TYR A 125 -4.03 -29.84 31.68
C TYR A 125 -3.81 -30.92 30.61
N PRO A 126 -2.56 -31.15 30.16
CA PRO A 126 -2.27 -32.08 29.07
C PRO A 126 -2.61 -33.53 29.41
N ASN A 127 -2.59 -33.91 30.69
CA ASN A 127 -2.89 -35.28 31.13
C ASN A 127 -4.39 -35.63 31.06
N ASN A 128 -5.26 -34.62 31.02
CA ASN A 128 -6.71 -34.80 30.99
C ASN A 128 -7.31 -34.53 29.60
N ASP A 129 -6.47 -34.26 28.60
CA ASP A 129 -6.92 -34.00 27.24
C ASP A 129 -7.31 -35.32 26.55
N PRO A 130 -8.56 -35.50 26.07
CA PRO A 130 -8.96 -36.71 25.35
C PRO A 130 -8.18 -36.94 24.05
N ASN A 131 -7.55 -35.91 23.48
CA ASN A 131 -6.74 -36.04 22.26
C ASN A 131 -5.30 -36.49 22.55
N ALA A 132 -4.83 -36.33 23.79
CA ALA A 132 -3.49 -36.71 24.20
C ALA A 132 -3.53 -38.08 24.90
N SER A 133 -3.36 -39.14 24.12
CA SER A 133 -3.26 -40.52 24.62
C SER A 133 -1.85 -41.07 24.38
N GLY A 134 -1.45 -42.09 25.15
CA GLY A 134 -0.18 -42.81 24.96
C GLY A 134 0.97 -42.41 25.88
N ASP A 135 2.18 -42.90 25.54
CA ASP A 135 3.43 -42.68 26.29
C ASP A 135 4.20 -41.50 25.68
N PRO A 136 4.44 -40.40 26.43
CA PRO A 136 5.08 -39.20 25.88
C PRO A 136 6.48 -39.44 25.33
N TYR A 137 7.22 -40.44 25.82
CA TYR A 137 8.57 -40.76 25.33
C TYR A 137 8.57 -41.56 24.02
N LYS A 138 7.40 -41.95 23.52
CA LYS A 138 7.23 -42.71 22.28
C LYS A 138 6.44 -41.93 21.22
N THR A 139 6.03 -40.70 21.54
CA THR A 139 5.22 -39.82 20.69
C THR A 139 6.12 -38.80 19.99
N LEU A 140 5.96 -38.61 18.67
CA LEU A 140 6.74 -37.65 17.89
C LEU A 140 5.85 -36.49 17.44
N PHE A 141 6.29 -35.26 17.69
CA PHE A 141 5.60 -34.07 17.19
C PHE A 141 6.17 -33.66 15.83
N VAL A 142 5.35 -33.70 14.79
CA VAL A 142 5.75 -33.37 13.41
C VAL A 142 5.01 -32.12 12.95
N ALA A 143 5.70 -30.98 12.93
CA ALA A 143 5.14 -29.71 12.48
C ALA A 143 5.45 -29.43 10.99
N ARG A 144 4.80 -28.39 10.43
CA ARG A 144 5.03 -27.90 9.06
C ARG A 144 4.77 -28.93 7.94
N LEU A 145 3.79 -29.81 8.13
CA LEU A 145 3.35 -30.71 7.07
C LEU A 145 2.48 -29.97 6.05
N ASN A 146 2.62 -30.32 4.77
CA ASN A 146 1.74 -29.81 3.72
C ASN A 146 0.26 -30.18 4.03
N TYR A 147 -0.66 -29.25 3.81
CA TYR A 147 -2.08 -29.38 4.14
C TYR A 147 -2.78 -30.54 3.41
N GLU A 148 -2.30 -30.88 2.22
CA GLU A 148 -2.87 -31.97 1.41
C GLU A 148 -2.32 -33.36 1.79
N THR A 149 -1.41 -33.44 2.75
CA THR A 149 -0.90 -34.73 3.21
C THR A 149 -1.99 -35.49 3.94
N SER A 150 -2.28 -36.71 3.47
CA SER A 150 -3.17 -37.63 4.14
C SER A 150 -2.43 -38.39 5.23
N GLU A 151 -3.17 -38.85 6.23
CA GLU A 151 -2.65 -39.73 7.29
C GLU A 151 -1.91 -40.94 6.73
N SER A 152 -2.43 -41.53 5.65
CA SER A 152 -1.83 -42.68 4.97
C SER A 152 -0.43 -42.41 4.40
N LYS A 153 -0.19 -41.22 3.84
CA LYS A 153 1.13 -40.85 3.34
C LYS A 153 2.12 -40.74 4.50
N ILE A 154 1.72 -40.08 5.58
CA ILE A 154 2.56 -39.92 6.78
C ILE A 154 2.86 -41.29 7.37
N LYS A 155 1.85 -42.15 7.53
CA LYS A 155 2.05 -43.52 8.03
C LYS A 155 3.09 -44.28 7.20
N ARG A 156 3.00 -44.21 5.87
CA ARG A 156 3.94 -44.89 4.96
C ARG A 156 5.38 -44.39 5.10
N GLU A 157 5.60 -43.08 5.18
CA GLU A 157 6.96 -42.52 5.30
C GLU A 157 7.57 -42.82 6.68
N PHE A 158 6.76 -42.82 7.74
CA PHE A 158 7.25 -43.05 9.10
C PHE A 158 7.35 -44.54 9.49
N GLU A 159 6.68 -45.43 8.76
CA GLU A 159 6.75 -46.89 8.97
C GLU A 159 8.16 -47.45 8.75
N ALA A 160 8.98 -46.79 7.92
CA ALA A 160 10.38 -47.14 7.72
C ALA A 160 11.23 -47.07 9.00
N TYR A 161 10.83 -46.25 9.98
CA TYR A 161 11.55 -46.07 11.24
C TYR A 161 11.02 -46.96 12.37
N GLY A 162 9.88 -47.64 12.17
CA GLY A 162 9.32 -48.59 13.11
C GLY A 162 7.79 -48.70 13.03
N PRO A 163 7.21 -49.68 13.76
CA PRO A 163 5.77 -49.85 13.80
C PRO A 163 5.06 -48.65 14.45
N ILE A 164 3.88 -48.31 13.93
CA ILE A 164 3.08 -47.15 14.35
C ILE A 164 1.76 -47.66 14.98
N LYS A 165 1.40 -47.16 16.18
CA LYS A 165 0.13 -47.50 16.85
C LYS A 165 -0.99 -46.64 16.32
N GLN A 166 -0.80 -45.31 16.35
CA GLN A 166 -1.88 -44.36 16.13
C GLN A 166 -1.36 -43.07 15.50
N VAL A 167 -2.16 -42.49 14.62
CA VAL A 167 -1.88 -41.17 14.05
C VAL A 167 -3.02 -40.25 14.45
N CYS A 168 -2.69 -39.04 14.92
CA CYS A 168 -3.69 -38.07 15.37
C CYS A 168 -3.47 -36.71 14.70
N ILE A 169 -4.19 -36.45 13.62
CA ILE A 169 -4.09 -35.16 12.94
C ILE A 169 -5.02 -34.16 13.62
N SER A 170 -4.44 -33.20 14.35
CA SER A 170 -5.22 -32.10 14.91
C SER A 170 -5.48 -31.04 13.84
N HIS A 171 -6.76 -30.75 13.59
CA HIS A 171 -7.18 -29.69 12.68
C HIS A 171 -7.50 -28.44 13.50
N HIS A 172 -6.71 -27.38 13.32
CA HIS A 172 -7.07 -26.07 13.87
C HIS A 172 -8.00 -25.37 12.88
N SER A 173 -9.15 -24.88 13.34
CA SER A 173 -10.24 -24.38 12.49
C SER A 173 -9.94 -23.08 11.73
N LEU A 174 -8.91 -22.32 12.12
CA LEU A 174 -8.62 -20.98 11.57
C LEU A 174 -7.21 -20.78 11.04
N THR A 175 -6.24 -21.58 11.49
CA THR A 175 -4.82 -21.42 11.13
C THR A 175 -4.24 -22.81 10.97
N GLY A 176 -4.11 -23.26 9.72
CA GLY A 176 -3.38 -24.44 9.28
C GLY A 176 -2.99 -25.49 10.33
N SER A 177 -3.60 -26.67 10.24
CA SER A 177 -3.40 -27.85 11.08
C SER A 177 -1.97 -28.07 11.59
N VAL A 178 -1.78 -28.00 12.91
CA VAL A 178 -0.64 -28.64 13.58
C VAL A 178 -1.00 -30.12 13.74
N ARG A 179 -0.25 -31.02 13.11
CA ARG A 179 -0.57 -32.46 13.13
C ARG A 179 0.31 -33.14 14.17
N ILE A 180 -0.26 -34.00 15.01
CA ILE A 180 0.47 -34.71 16.07
C ILE A 180 0.61 -36.18 15.65
N PHE A 181 1.67 -36.87 16.07
CA PHE A 181 1.91 -38.25 15.64
C PHE A 181 2.32 -39.16 16.81
N GLU A 182 1.63 -40.28 17.01
CA GLU A 182 1.94 -41.24 18.09
C GLU A 182 2.61 -42.51 17.51
N MET A 183 3.93 -42.60 17.60
CA MET A 183 4.64 -43.81 17.18
C MET A 183 4.61 -44.90 18.25
N ALA A 184 4.69 -46.16 17.82
CA ALA A 184 4.63 -47.31 18.70
C ALA A 184 5.89 -48.15 18.68
N SER A 185 6.85 -47.71 19.47
CA SER A 185 7.95 -48.52 20.00
C SER A 185 8.74 -49.39 19.02
N ARG A 186 10.03 -49.04 18.86
CA ARG A 186 11.09 -49.82 19.52
C ARG A 186 12.22 -48.89 20.01
N SER A 187 12.84 -49.32 21.09
CA SER A 187 13.99 -48.73 21.77
C SER A 187 15.14 -48.33 20.84
N HIS A 188 15.36 -47.04 20.61
CA HIS A 188 16.65 -46.38 20.78
C HIS A 188 16.57 -44.89 20.44
N VAL A 189 17.34 -44.10 21.18
CA VAL A 189 17.45 -42.64 21.20
C VAL A 189 18.12 -42.06 19.93
N SER A 190 18.16 -42.79 18.80
CA SER A 190 19.02 -42.46 17.65
C SER A 190 18.33 -41.77 16.47
N LEU A 191 17.06 -41.36 16.58
CA LEU A 191 16.30 -40.81 15.44
C LEU A 191 16.28 -39.27 15.36
N CYS A 192 16.59 -38.54 16.44
CA CYS A 192 16.45 -37.08 16.44
C CYS A 192 17.40 -36.36 15.47
N ASN A 193 18.58 -36.91 15.17
CA ASN A 193 19.55 -36.25 14.29
C ASN A 193 19.37 -36.54 12.79
N MET A 194 18.51 -37.49 12.41
CA MET A 194 18.35 -37.89 11.00
C MET A 194 17.16 -37.18 10.33
N PHE A 195 16.11 -36.86 11.09
CA PHE A 195 14.88 -36.28 10.56
C PHE A 195 15.03 -34.84 10.02
N ASP A 196 15.88 -34.01 10.64
CA ASP A 196 16.14 -32.65 10.14
C ASP A 196 16.88 -32.65 8.79
N PHE A 197 17.63 -33.71 8.46
CA PHE A 197 18.43 -33.78 7.25
C PHE A 197 17.64 -34.32 6.05
N THR A 198 16.83 -35.37 6.24
CA THR A 198 16.05 -35.97 5.14
C THR A 198 14.86 -35.12 4.72
N PHE A 199 14.13 -34.49 5.64
CA PHE A 199 12.97 -33.66 5.27
C PHE A 199 13.36 -32.34 4.59
N ARG A 200 14.55 -31.80 4.87
CA ARG A 200 15.07 -30.62 4.17
C ARG A 200 15.59 -30.95 2.76
N SER A 201 16.01 -32.20 2.53
CA SER A 201 16.47 -32.71 1.23
C SER A 201 15.31 -33.10 0.31
N LEU A 202 14.18 -33.52 0.86
CA LEU A 202 12.95 -33.83 0.13
C LEU A 202 12.02 -32.63 0.27
N GLY A 203 12.13 -31.65 -0.63
CA GLY A 203 11.44 -30.35 -0.53
C GLY A 203 9.93 -30.42 -0.27
N PHE A 204 9.55 -30.52 1.01
CA PHE A 204 8.22 -30.39 1.57
C PHE A 204 8.09 -29.08 2.33
#